data_AF-A0A529Q5Q4-F1
#
_entry.id   AF-A0A529Q5Q4-F1
#
_cell.length_a   1.000
_cell.length_b   1.000
_cell.length_c   1.000
_cell.angle_alpha   90.00
_cell.angle_beta   90.00
_cell.angle_gamma   90.00
#
_symmetry.space_group_name_H-M   'P 1'
#
loop_
_entity.id
_entity.type
_entity.pdbx_description
1 polymer ?
#
loop_
_entity_poly.entity_id
_entity_poly.type
_entity_poly.pdbx_seq_one_letter_code
_entity_poly.pdbx_strand_id
1 'polypeptide(L)'
;PELIERGHLYIAQPPLYKVTRGKSSQYLKDESAYEEYLIGSGLDEASLVLASGEVRTGQDLRSSVDDALAVRQLINGLHTRYNRSVVEQAAIAGALNADVLADLGRANAMAERVAQRLDMIAEETERGWTGRLSTSNDGSGGYVFERTVRGVKDV
;
A
#
# COMPACT_ATOMS: atom_id res chain seq x y z
N PRO A 1 -21.27 35.27 -23.28
CA PRO A 1 -20.07 35.53 -22.45
C PRO A 1 -20.44 36.12 -21.08
N GLU A 2 -21.17 37.24 -21.05
CA GLU A 2 -21.44 38.01 -19.81
C GLU A 2 -22.14 37.24 -18.68
N LEU A 3 -23.03 36.29 -18.98
CA LEU A 3 -23.71 35.48 -17.95
C LEU A 3 -22.75 34.58 -17.15
N ILE A 4 -21.71 34.07 -17.82
CA ILE A 4 -20.66 33.26 -17.20
C ILE A 4 -19.70 34.17 -16.44
N GLU A 5 -19.27 35.27 -17.07
CA GLU A 5 -18.34 36.25 -16.48
C GLU A 5 -18.90 36.96 -15.25
N ARG A 6 -20.21 37.15 -15.18
CA ARG A 6 -20.92 37.74 -14.02
C ARG A 6 -21.32 36.71 -12.95
N GLY A 7 -20.94 35.43 -13.09
CA GLY A 7 -21.18 34.40 -12.07
C GLY A 7 -22.65 34.05 -11.85
N HIS A 8 -23.48 34.16 -12.89
CA HIS A 8 -24.91 33.82 -12.81
C HIS A 8 -25.23 32.37 -13.22
N LEU A 9 -24.24 31.61 -13.69
CA LEU A 9 -24.39 30.20 -14.04
C LEU A 9 -23.93 29.30 -12.89
N TYR A 10 -24.86 28.52 -12.33
CA TYR A 10 -24.59 27.55 -11.27
C TYR A 10 -24.90 26.13 -11.77
N ILE A 11 -24.07 25.16 -11.39
CA ILE A 11 -24.31 23.73 -11.63
C ILE A 11 -24.54 23.09 -10.28
N ALA A 12 -25.72 22.50 -10.07
CA ALA A 12 -26.00 21.75 -8.85
C ALA A 12 -25.11 20.51 -8.77
N GLN A 13 -24.62 20.19 -7.57
CA GLN A 13 -23.90 18.96 -7.29
C GLN A 13 -24.77 18.05 -6.42
N PRO A 14 -25.60 17.17 -7.02
CA PRO A 14 -26.38 16.22 -6.25
C PRO A 14 -25.45 15.25 -5.52
N PRO A 15 -25.84 14.75 -4.34
CA PRO A 15 -25.03 13.76 -3.63
C PRO A 15 -24.99 12.44 -4.39
N LEU A 16 -23.80 11.86 -4.48
CA LEU A 16 -23.59 10.56 -5.13
C LEU A 16 -24.02 9.39 -4.21
N TYR A 17 -23.86 9.55 -2.89
CA TYR A 17 -24.15 8.50 -1.92
C TYR A 17 -25.08 8.98 -0.81
N LYS A 18 -25.83 8.02 -0.24
CA LYS A 18 -26.51 8.15 1.04
C LYS A 18 -26.09 7.00 1.94
N VAL A 19 -25.40 7.30 3.03
CA VAL A 19 -24.97 6.31 4.02
C VAL A 19 -25.92 6.35 5.22
N THR A 20 -26.16 5.19 5.84
CA THR A 20 -27.05 5.06 7.01
C THR A 20 -26.41 4.13 8.04
N ARG A 21 -26.28 4.60 9.30
CA ARG A 21 -25.79 3.81 10.44
C ARG A 21 -26.78 3.94 11.59
N GLY A 22 -27.48 2.85 11.88
CA GLY A 22 -28.58 2.85 12.85
C GLY A 22 -29.69 3.83 12.46
N LYS A 23 -29.91 4.87 13.27
CA LYS A 23 -30.91 5.92 13.01
C LYS A 23 -30.34 7.17 12.32
N SER A 24 -29.02 7.26 12.14
CA SER A 24 -28.36 8.40 11.49
C SER A 24 -28.19 8.13 9.99
N SER A 25 -28.44 9.15 9.16
CA SER A 25 -28.20 9.09 7.72
C SER A 25 -27.50 10.35 7.24
N GLN A 26 -26.53 10.20 6.34
CA GLN A 26 -25.74 11.29 5.78
C GLN A 26 -25.67 11.16 4.25
N TYR A 27 -25.74 12.29 3.56
CA TYR A 27 -25.54 12.36 2.12
C TYR A 27 -24.08 12.73 1.84
N LEU A 28 -23.42 12.02 0.93
CA LEU A 28 -22.03 12.23 0.55
C LEU A 28 -21.96 12.57 -0.93
N LYS A 29 -21.15 13.59 -1.23
CA LYS A 29 -21.13 14.22 -2.56
C LYS A 29 -20.38 13.41 -3.62
N ASP A 30 -19.30 12.73 -3.24
CA ASP A 30 -18.37 12.04 -4.14
C ASP A 30 -17.73 10.82 -3.47
N GLU A 31 -16.90 10.10 -4.24
CA GLU A 31 -16.18 8.91 -3.78
C GLU A 31 -15.21 9.23 -2.64
N SER A 32 -14.50 10.36 -2.69
CA SER A 32 -13.55 10.74 -1.65
C SER A 32 -14.24 10.98 -0.31
N ALA A 33 -15.41 11.62 -0.31
CA ALA A 33 -16.22 11.76 0.90
C ALA A 33 -16.73 10.42 1.43
N TYR A 34 -16.98 9.45 0.54
CA TYR A 34 -17.37 8.10 0.93
C TYR A 34 -16.21 7.31 1.55
N GLU A 35 -15.02 7.35 0.95
CA GLU A 35 -13.81 6.73 1.50
C GLU A 35 -13.46 7.32 2.88
N GLU A 36 -13.52 8.65 3.03
CA GLU A 36 -13.30 9.34 4.30
C GLU A 36 -14.32 8.92 5.37
N TYR A 37 -15.60 8.81 5.00
CA TYR A 37 -16.64 8.33 5.90
C TYR A 37 -16.37 6.89 6.37
N LEU A 38 -15.94 6.00 5.46
CA LEU A 38 -15.62 4.61 5.80
C LEU A 38 -14.40 4.52 6.73
N ILE A 39 -13.35 5.30 6.47
CA ILE A 39 -12.17 5.38 7.33
C ILE A 39 -12.56 5.88 8.72
N GLY A 40 -13.25 7.02 8.80
CA GLY A 40 -13.70 7.58 10.08
C GLY A 40 -14.57 6.59 10.87
N SER A 41 -15.58 6.01 10.22
CA SER A 41 -16.48 5.04 10.86
C SER A 41 -15.76 3.78 11.35
N GLY A 42 -14.74 3.33 10.60
CA GLY A 42 -13.92 2.18 10.98
C GLY A 42 -12.95 2.47 12.13
N LEU A 43 -12.60 3.74 12.34
CA LEU A 43 -11.67 4.18 13.37
C LEU A 43 -12.35 4.49 14.72
N ASP A 44 -13.63 4.87 14.71
CA ASP A 44 -14.37 5.34 15.91
C ASP A 44 -14.25 4.43 17.15
N GLU A 45 -14.20 3.11 16.96
CA GLU A 45 -14.11 2.13 18.06
C GLU A 45 -12.87 1.22 17.92
N ALA A 46 -11.91 1.62 17.10
CA ALA A 46 -10.69 0.85 16.85
C ALA A 46 -9.53 1.28 17.75
N SER A 47 -8.74 0.30 18.18
CA SER A 47 -7.48 0.52 18.86
C SER A 47 -6.41 -0.39 18.29
N LEU A 48 -5.22 0.16 18.04
CA LEU A 48 -4.05 -0.60 17.61
C LEU A 48 -3.10 -0.80 18.80
N VAL A 49 -2.91 -2.04 19.22
CA VAL A 49 -1.93 -2.39 20.26
C VAL A 49 -0.65 -2.87 19.59
N LEU A 50 0.44 -2.15 19.82
CA LEU A 50 1.77 -2.49 19.29
C LEU A 50 2.44 -3.56 20.16
N ALA A 51 3.45 -4.23 19.61
CA ALA A 51 4.24 -5.23 20.33
C ALA A 51 4.97 -4.65 21.56
N SER A 52 5.22 -3.34 21.57
CA SER A 52 5.77 -2.61 22.72
C SER A 52 4.76 -2.43 23.87
N GLY A 53 3.48 -2.70 23.64
CA GLY A 53 2.37 -2.40 24.55
C GLY A 53 1.78 -0.99 24.38
N GLU A 54 2.36 -0.16 23.51
CA GLU A 54 1.76 1.14 23.12
C GLU A 54 0.41 0.91 22.45
N VAL A 55 -0.59 1.73 22.82
CA VAL A 55 -1.94 1.66 22.25
C VAL A 55 -2.22 2.96 21.51
N ARG A 56 -2.52 2.87 20.21
CA ARG A 56 -2.93 4.00 19.37
C ARG A 56 -4.43 3.99 19.15
N THR A 57 -5.06 5.13 19.38
CA THR A 57 -6.50 5.36 19.19
C THR A 57 -6.73 6.75 18.59
N GLY A 58 -7.96 7.03 18.14
CA GLY A 58 -8.34 8.36 17.66
C GLY A 58 -7.37 8.91 16.60
N GLN A 59 -6.82 10.10 16.85
CA GLN A 59 -5.95 10.80 15.89
C GLN A 59 -4.63 10.08 15.59
N ASP A 60 -4.05 9.37 16.57
CA ASP A 60 -2.78 8.65 16.37
C ASP A 60 -2.98 7.44 15.46
N LEU A 61 -4.10 6.74 15.63
CA LEU A 61 -4.50 5.66 14.75
C LEU A 61 -4.85 6.20 13.36
N ARG A 62 -5.56 7.33 13.28
CA ARG A 62 -5.89 8.00 12.02
C ARG A 62 -4.64 8.34 11.21
N SER A 63 -3.65 8.95 11.85
CA SER A 63 -2.40 9.33 11.20
C SER A 63 -1.67 8.09 10.63
N SER A 64 -1.72 6.96 11.36
CA SER A 64 -1.15 5.69 10.88
C SER A 64 -1.89 5.13 9.66
N VAL A 65 -3.21 5.31 9.58
CA VAL A 65 -4.01 4.93 8.40
C VAL A 65 -3.72 5.86 7.22
N ASP A 66 -3.60 7.17 7.44
CA ASP A 66 -3.28 8.13 6.39
C ASP A 66 -1.89 7.82 5.77
N ASP A 67 -0.90 7.48 6.59
CA ASP A 67 0.42 7.02 6.13
C ASP A 67 0.30 5.75 5.28
N ALA A 68 -0.49 4.76 5.71
CA ALA A 68 -0.72 3.53 4.96
C ALA A 68 -1.43 3.77 3.62
N LEU A 69 -2.39 4.72 3.58
CA LEU A 69 -3.08 5.12 2.35
C LEU A 69 -2.13 5.80 1.37
N ALA A 70 -1.23 6.67 1.86
CA ALA A 70 -0.21 7.30 1.04
C ALA A 70 0.73 6.25 0.42
N VAL A 71 1.20 5.28 1.21
CA VAL A 71 2.01 4.17 0.71
C VAL A 71 1.25 3.33 -0.33
N ARG A 72 -0.02 3.02 -0.08
CA ARG A 72 -0.87 2.29 -1.03
C ARG A 72 -0.99 3.03 -2.36
N GLN A 73 -1.17 4.36 -2.34
CA GLN A 73 -1.23 5.18 -3.55
C GLN A 73 0.09 5.14 -4.34
N LEU A 74 1.24 5.24 -3.64
CA LEU A 74 2.56 5.12 -4.27
C LEU A 74 2.76 3.77 -4.94
N ILE A 75 2.41 2.67 -4.27
CA ILE A 75 2.52 1.31 -4.81
C ILE A 75 1.58 1.11 -6.01
N ASN A 76 0.35 1.62 -5.94
CA ASN A 76 -0.62 1.52 -7.03
C ASN A 76 -0.19 2.32 -8.27
N GLY A 77 0.52 3.44 -8.07
CA GLY A 77 1.09 4.27 -9.12
C GLY A 77 2.31 3.66 -9.84
N LEU A 78 2.86 2.54 -9.35
CA LEU A 78 3.97 1.86 -10.02
C LEU A 78 3.56 1.34 -11.40
N HIS A 79 4.47 1.44 -12.36
CA HIS A 79 4.28 0.87 -13.69
C HIS A 79 3.96 -0.63 -13.60
N THR A 80 3.01 -1.10 -14.40
CA THR A 80 2.48 -2.50 -14.37
C THR A 80 3.52 -3.59 -14.59
N ARG A 81 4.71 -3.22 -15.07
CA ARG A 81 5.87 -4.12 -15.22
C ARG A 81 6.47 -4.56 -13.88
N TYR A 82 6.18 -3.84 -12.80
CA TYR A 82 6.67 -4.16 -11.47
C TYR A 82 5.59 -4.91 -10.70
N ASN A 83 5.98 -6.02 -10.08
CA ASN A 83 5.10 -6.74 -9.17
C ASN A 83 4.93 -5.93 -7.88
N ARG A 84 3.72 -5.43 -7.66
CA ARG A 84 3.39 -4.56 -6.51
C ARG A 84 3.64 -5.24 -5.17
N SER A 85 3.30 -6.52 -5.04
CA SER A 85 3.50 -7.29 -3.82
C SER A 85 4.99 -7.44 -3.49
N VAL A 86 5.84 -7.63 -4.50
CA VAL A 86 7.30 -7.68 -4.32
C VAL A 86 7.83 -6.34 -3.80
N VAL A 87 7.42 -5.22 -4.40
CA VAL A 87 7.86 -3.89 -3.97
C VAL A 87 7.35 -3.57 -2.55
N GLU A 88 6.09 -3.91 -2.25
CA GLU A 88 5.51 -3.75 -0.92
C GLU A 88 6.28 -4.54 0.14
N GLN A 89 6.52 -5.84 -0.09
CA GLN A 89 7.23 -6.67 0.88
C GLN A 89 8.70 -6.27 1.01
N ALA A 90 9.34 -5.82 -0.06
CA ALA A 90 10.68 -5.25 -0.02
C ALA A 90 10.73 -3.96 0.83
N ALA A 91 9.75 -3.07 0.68
CA ALA A 91 9.64 -1.86 1.49
C ALA A 91 9.44 -2.19 2.98
N ILE A 92 8.51 -3.09 3.31
CA ILE A 92 8.26 -3.50 4.70
C ILE A 92 9.48 -4.20 5.33
N ALA A 93 10.23 -4.98 4.54
CA ALA A 93 11.46 -5.62 5.02
C ALA A 93 12.63 -4.64 5.22
N GLY A 94 12.52 -3.41 4.71
CA GLY A 94 13.61 -2.44 4.70
C GLY A 94 14.66 -2.70 3.62
N ALA A 95 14.34 -3.48 2.59
CA ALA A 95 15.27 -3.84 1.53
C ALA A 95 15.67 -2.65 0.65
N LEU A 96 14.84 -1.60 0.60
CA LEU A 96 15.10 -0.37 -0.15
C LEU A 96 16.10 0.59 0.52
N ASN A 97 16.67 0.21 1.68
CA ASN A 97 17.72 0.98 2.33
C ASN A 97 19.08 0.75 1.64
N ALA A 98 19.71 1.84 1.19
CA ALA A 98 21.01 1.81 0.52
C ALA A 98 22.13 1.18 1.38
N ASP A 99 22.06 1.31 2.71
CA ASP A 99 23.05 0.72 3.63
C ASP A 99 23.03 -0.81 3.61
N VAL A 100 21.87 -1.41 3.28
CA VAL A 100 21.72 -2.86 3.14
C VAL A 100 22.36 -3.33 1.83
N LEU A 101 22.25 -2.53 0.77
CA LEU A 101 22.81 -2.83 -0.55
C LEU A 101 24.33 -2.66 -0.62
N ALA A 102 24.93 -1.92 0.31
CA ALA A 102 26.37 -1.70 0.38
C ALA A 102 27.17 -2.96 0.79
N ASP A 103 26.52 -3.94 1.42
CA ASP A 103 27.13 -5.20 1.87
C ASP A 103 26.43 -6.37 1.17
N LEU A 104 27.19 -7.10 0.34
CA LEU A 104 26.66 -8.21 -0.47
C LEU A 104 26.05 -9.34 0.39
N GLY A 105 26.61 -9.60 1.56
CA GLY A 105 26.10 -10.63 2.48
C GLY A 105 24.77 -10.19 3.10
N ARG A 106 24.68 -8.94 3.56
CA ARG A 106 23.44 -8.37 4.10
C ARG A 106 22.36 -8.27 3.03
N ALA A 107 22.72 -7.86 1.81
CA ALA A 107 21.79 -7.79 0.69
C ALA A 107 21.23 -9.18 0.35
N ASN A 108 22.05 -10.22 0.22
CA ASN A 108 21.53 -11.57 -0.03
C ASN A 108 20.61 -12.07 1.09
N ALA A 109 21.00 -11.88 2.36
CA ALA A 109 20.14 -12.24 3.49
C ALA A 109 18.81 -11.45 3.50
N MET A 110 18.84 -10.19 3.06
CA MET A 110 17.64 -9.38 2.89
C MET A 110 16.75 -9.91 1.75
N ALA A 111 17.34 -10.35 0.64
CA ALA A 111 16.60 -10.95 -0.46
C ALA A 111 15.88 -12.24 0.00
N GLU A 112 16.54 -13.10 0.76
CA GLU A 112 15.91 -14.28 1.35
C GLU A 112 14.77 -13.92 2.31
N ARG A 113 14.96 -12.89 3.14
CA ARG A 113 13.92 -12.39 4.06
C ARG A 113 12.70 -11.88 3.31
N VAL A 114 12.88 -11.15 2.21
CA VAL A 114 11.76 -10.66 1.38
C VAL A 114 11.04 -11.83 0.72
N ALA A 115 11.76 -12.84 0.22
CA ALA A 115 11.16 -14.04 -0.35
C ALA A 115 10.28 -14.80 0.66
N GLN A 116 10.74 -14.97 1.90
CA GLN A 116 9.95 -15.57 2.98
C GLN A 116 8.66 -14.78 3.26
N ARG A 117 8.73 -13.44 3.25
CA ARG A 117 7.55 -12.59 3.42
C ARG A 117 6.56 -12.73 2.27
N LEU A 118 7.05 -12.89 1.04
CA LEU A 118 6.21 -13.17 -0.12
C LEU A 118 5.50 -14.52 0.02
N ASP A 119 6.17 -15.56 0.52
CA ASP A 119 5.54 -16.86 0.78
C ASP A 119 4.48 -16.82 1.89
N MET A 120 4.63 -15.94 2.89
CA MET A 120 3.64 -15.76 3.95
C MET A 120 2.30 -15.22 3.45
N ILE A 121 2.33 -14.40 2.39
CA ILE A 121 1.13 -13.78 1.81
C ILE A 121 0.62 -14.52 0.56
N ALA A 122 1.39 -15.49 0.05
CA ALA A 122 1.01 -16.30 -1.10
C ALA A 122 0.09 -17.45 -0.70
N GLU A 123 -0.79 -17.84 -1.61
CA GLU A 123 -1.54 -19.10 -1.50
C GLU A 123 -0.57 -20.28 -1.47
N GLU A 124 -0.97 -21.38 -0.84
CA GLU A 124 -0.12 -22.58 -0.69
C GLU A 124 0.43 -23.09 -2.04
N THR A 125 -0.38 -23.02 -3.10
CA THR A 125 0.00 -23.45 -4.46
C THR A 125 0.90 -22.47 -5.22
N GLU A 126 1.11 -21.28 -4.67
CA GLU A 126 1.88 -20.18 -5.29
C GLU A 126 3.12 -19.76 -4.49
N ARG A 127 3.45 -20.51 -3.43
CA ARG A 127 4.70 -20.37 -2.67
C ARG A 127 5.91 -20.86 -3.46
N GLY A 128 7.09 -20.66 -2.89
CA GLY A 128 8.37 -21.02 -3.48
C GLY A 128 9.10 -19.81 -4.06
N TRP A 129 8.87 -18.64 -3.47
CA TRP A 129 9.67 -17.46 -3.77
C TRP A 129 11.12 -17.67 -3.35
N THR A 130 12.02 -17.25 -4.21
CA THR A 130 13.46 -17.18 -3.94
C THR A 130 13.93 -15.77 -4.24
N GLY A 131 14.85 -15.25 -3.43
CA GLY A 131 15.41 -13.92 -3.60
C GLY A 131 16.91 -14.00 -3.68
N ARG A 132 17.51 -13.26 -4.61
CA ARG A 132 18.96 -13.14 -4.74
C ARG A 132 19.36 -11.74 -5.14
N LEU A 133 20.59 -11.35 -4.83
CA LEU A 133 21.19 -10.17 -5.44
C LEU A 133 21.64 -10.50 -6.86
N SER A 134 21.30 -9.64 -7.81
CA SER A 134 21.87 -9.64 -9.15
C SER A 134 22.88 -8.50 -9.23
N THR A 135 24.16 -8.83 -9.38
CA THR A 135 25.19 -7.85 -9.70
C THR A 135 25.09 -7.52 -11.19
N SER A 136 24.70 -6.29 -11.52
CA SER A 136 24.80 -5.77 -12.89
C SER A 136 26.27 -5.47 -13.20
N ASN A 137 26.72 -5.68 -14.45
CA ASN A 137 28.09 -5.37 -14.88
C ASN A 137 28.38 -3.85 -14.93
N ASP A 138 27.36 -3.03 -14.69
CA ASP A 138 27.23 -1.60 -14.95
C ASP A 138 26.92 -0.76 -13.69
N GLY A 139 27.09 -1.35 -12.50
CA GLY A 139 27.41 -0.58 -11.28
C GLY A 139 26.32 -0.44 -10.21
N SER A 140 25.05 -0.79 -10.45
CA SER A 140 24.05 -0.90 -9.38
C SER A 140 23.33 -2.24 -9.47
N GLY A 141 23.85 -3.24 -8.77
CA GLY A 141 23.12 -4.48 -8.55
C GLY A 141 21.76 -4.23 -7.90
N GLY A 142 20.87 -5.21 -7.97
CA GLY A 142 19.53 -5.13 -7.42
C GLY A 142 18.99 -6.48 -6.99
N TYR A 143 17.86 -6.48 -6.29
CA TYR A 143 17.19 -7.72 -5.93
C TYR A 143 16.47 -8.32 -7.12
N VAL A 144 16.58 -9.63 -7.24
CA VAL A 144 15.78 -10.45 -8.17
C VAL A 144 15.01 -11.45 -7.34
N PHE A 145 13.71 -11.49 -7.56
CA PHE A 145 12.80 -12.42 -6.91
C PHE A 145 12.18 -13.31 -7.96
N GLU A 146 12.19 -14.61 -7.73
CA GLU A 146 11.64 -15.56 -8.69
C GLU A 146 10.90 -16.71 -7.98
N ARG A 147 9.86 -17.23 -8.63
CA ARG A 147 9.15 -18.44 -8.21
C ARG A 147 8.76 -19.28 -9.42
N THR A 148 8.40 -20.54 -9.21
CA THR A 148 7.81 -21.38 -10.26
C THR A 148 6.39 -21.75 -9.87
N VAL A 149 5.39 -21.30 -10.63
CA VAL A 149 3.99 -21.63 -10.41
C VAL A 149 3.48 -22.45 -11.59
N ARG A 150 2.98 -23.66 -11.32
CA ARG A 150 2.44 -24.58 -12.36
C ARG A 150 3.40 -24.80 -13.55
N GLY A 151 4.71 -24.87 -13.26
CA GLY A 151 5.76 -25.07 -14.26
C GLY A 151 6.20 -23.81 -15.02
N VAL A 152 5.64 -22.63 -14.71
CA VAL A 152 6.03 -21.35 -15.30
C VAL A 152 6.86 -20.55 -14.31
N LYS A 153 8.03 -20.09 -14.76
CA LYS A 153 8.91 -19.23 -13.97
C LYS A 153 8.39 -17.79 -14.01
N ASP A 154 8.16 -17.22 -12.84
CA ASP A 154 7.78 -15.83 -12.59
C ASP A 154 9.02 -15.11 -12.02
N VAL A 155 9.45 -14.01 -12.66
CA VAL A 155 10.68 -13.26 -12.36
C VAL A 155 10.39 -11.77 -12.39
#